data_AF-A0A067CZN4-F1
#
_entry.id   AF-A0A067CZN4-F1
#
_cell.length_a   1.000
_cell.length_b   1.000
_cell.length_c   1.000
_cell.angle_alpha   90.00
_cell.angle_beta   90.00
_cell.angle_gamma   90.00
#
_symmetry.space_group_name_H-M   'P 1'
#
loop_
_entity.id
_entity.type
_entity.pdbx_description
1 polymer ?
#
loop_
_entity_poly.entity_id
_entity_poly.type
_entity_poly.pdbx_seq_one_letter_code
_entity_poly.pdbx_strand_id
1 'polypeptide(L)'
;MDLSCREDLVVDKAASVLAVADDSSTSADELQCLRARERTTAPSAMYLLLVQAQGVVEASRDHICCWIAEVALEFHFSRITTAVAINYLDRYLSQHASTPHRLQLVGLVAILIASKFHEKDGISMDEAKEIAANVFTVEDITRMEANMLSALQWKLHAVVPAMYIDTFLQDLQQTRLVSPICADITAVHHTAYSQLGFLPSIAAIAITHLAYDVHGLSKAPLDAYLKRMDMDAESDDVAECQRQLRMLLPAHLWKTKKRDRSPSPSGVDEVLHSPEPDDDDESVVPEAKRAKTS
;
A
#
# COMPACT_ATOMS: atom_id res chain seq x y z
N MET A 1 -33.11 18.07 -44.37
CA MET A 1 -32.82 19.46 -44.02
C MET A 1 -31.56 19.43 -43.18
N ASP A 2 -30.42 19.57 -43.86
CA ASP A 2 -29.12 19.85 -43.27
C ASP A 2 -29.15 21.27 -42.69
N LEU A 3 -28.66 21.42 -41.45
CA LEU A 3 -28.31 22.72 -40.89
C LEU A 3 -26.93 22.58 -40.26
N SER A 4 -25.90 22.75 -41.10
CA SER A 4 -24.57 23.11 -40.67
C SER A 4 -24.52 24.61 -40.37
N CYS A 5 -24.01 24.98 -39.20
CA CYS A 5 -23.52 26.32 -38.95
C CYS A 5 -22.07 26.21 -38.47
N ARG A 6 -21.16 26.61 -39.35
CA ARG A 6 -19.75 26.90 -39.08
C ARG A 6 -19.69 28.23 -38.35
N GLU A 7 -18.95 28.28 -37.25
CA GLU A 7 -18.35 29.52 -36.76
C GLU A 7 -16.85 29.27 -36.60
N ASP A 8 -16.09 29.76 -37.58
CA ASP A 8 -14.64 29.93 -37.51
C ASP A 8 -14.37 31.21 -36.71
N LEU A 9 -13.84 31.08 -35.48
CA LEU A 9 -13.26 32.17 -34.73
C LEU A 9 -11.89 31.75 -34.17
N VAL A 10 -10.87 32.10 -34.96
CA VAL A 10 -9.50 32.49 -34.59
C VAL A 10 -9.01 32.00 -33.22
N VAL A 11 -8.16 30.97 -33.26
CA VAL A 11 -7.36 30.52 -32.11
C VAL A 11 -6.26 31.55 -31.87
N ASP A 12 -6.49 32.48 -30.93
CA ASP A 12 -5.45 33.38 -30.46
C ASP A 12 -4.61 32.68 -29.39
N LYS A 13 -3.32 32.51 -29.70
CA LYS A 13 -2.33 31.72 -28.98
C LYS A 13 -1.78 32.55 -27.82
N ALA A 14 -2.61 32.90 -26.83
CA ALA A 14 -2.18 33.65 -25.65
C ALA A 14 -3.14 33.53 -24.46
N ALA A 15 -3.30 32.33 -23.90
CA ALA A 15 -3.92 32.14 -22.59
C ALA A 15 -3.42 30.86 -21.91
N SER A 16 -2.11 30.78 -21.66
CA SER A 16 -1.51 29.77 -20.79
C SER A 16 -0.92 30.42 -19.55
N VAL A 17 -1.78 31.03 -18.73
CA VAL A 17 -1.52 31.24 -17.30
C VAL A 17 -2.87 31.15 -16.59
N LEU A 18 -3.45 29.94 -16.54
CA LEU A 18 -4.43 29.65 -15.51
C LEU A 18 -3.63 29.54 -14.21
N ALA A 19 -3.89 30.51 -13.34
CA ALA A 19 -3.35 30.60 -12.01
C ALA A 19 -3.45 29.23 -11.30
N VAL A 20 -2.32 28.74 -10.82
CA VAL A 20 -2.26 27.72 -9.78
C VAL A 20 -2.90 28.34 -8.55
N ALA A 21 -4.22 28.15 -8.43
CA ALA A 21 -4.96 28.50 -7.23
C ALA A 21 -4.52 27.54 -6.11
N ASP A 22 -4.32 28.13 -4.94
CA ASP A 22 -3.98 27.55 -3.63
C ASP A 22 -4.33 26.05 -3.42
N ASP A 23 -3.44 25.16 -3.89
CA ASP A 23 -3.52 23.69 -3.76
C ASP A 23 -3.59 23.23 -2.29
N SER A 24 -3.02 24.04 -1.38
CA SER A 24 -2.92 23.71 0.05
C SER A 24 -4.27 23.71 0.77
N SER A 25 -5.22 24.54 0.34
CA SER A 25 -6.57 24.60 0.89
C SER A 25 -7.40 23.36 0.53
N THR A 26 -7.22 22.86 -0.71
CA THR A 26 -7.97 21.70 -1.22
C THR A 26 -7.55 20.41 -0.52
N SER A 27 -6.24 20.17 -0.36
CA SER A 27 -5.75 18.97 0.34
C SER A 27 -6.13 18.98 1.83
N ALA A 28 -6.14 20.14 2.49
CA ALA A 28 -6.57 20.24 3.88
C ALA A 28 -8.05 19.86 4.06
N ASP A 29 -8.92 20.36 3.19
CA ASP A 29 -10.36 20.03 3.18
C ASP A 29 -10.59 18.53 2.90
N GLU A 30 -9.84 17.94 1.97
CA GLU A 30 -9.87 16.51 1.67
C GLU A 30 -9.52 15.67 2.91
N LEU A 31 -8.37 15.97 3.54
CA LEU A 31 -7.94 15.26 4.75
C LEU A 31 -8.94 15.41 5.91
N GLN A 32 -9.56 16.58 6.05
CA GLN A 32 -10.60 16.81 7.04
C GLN A 32 -11.85 15.95 6.76
N CYS A 33 -12.26 15.83 5.49
CA CYS A 33 -13.37 14.97 5.09
C CYS A 33 -13.09 13.49 5.38
N LEU A 34 -11.87 13.01 5.09
CA LEU A 34 -11.45 11.65 5.41
C LEU A 34 -11.51 11.40 6.93
N ARG A 35 -11.01 12.33 7.75
CA ARG A 35 -11.03 12.24 9.22
C ARG A 35 -12.42 12.21 9.81
N ALA A 36 -13.32 13.03 9.28
CA ALA A 36 -14.71 13.07 9.71
C ALA A 36 -15.43 11.72 9.48
N ARG A 37 -14.98 10.95 8.48
CA ARG A 37 -15.64 9.71 8.05
C ARG A 37 -14.97 8.45 8.55
N GLU A 38 -13.67 8.46 8.84
CA GLU A 38 -12.91 7.23 9.10
C GLU A 38 -13.47 6.39 10.26
N ARG A 39 -13.98 7.04 11.31
CA ARG A 39 -14.60 6.35 12.46
C ARG A 39 -15.94 5.72 12.11
N THR A 40 -16.69 6.30 11.16
CA THR A 40 -18.02 5.80 10.77
C THR A 40 -17.93 4.52 9.93
N THR A 41 -16.76 4.26 9.36
CA THR A 41 -16.46 3.08 8.53
C THR A 41 -15.39 2.20 9.16
N ALA A 42 -15.06 2.39 10.44
CA ALA A 42 -14.13 1.53 11.15
C ALA A 42 -14.82 0.21 11.56
N PRO A 43 -14.25 -0.96 11.23
CA PRO A 43 -14.71 -2.24 11.76
C PRO A 43 -14.38 -2.38 13.26
N SER A 44 -15.02 -3.33 13.92
CA SER A 44 -14.74 -3.62 15.34
C SER A 44 -13.48 -4.49 15.46
N ALA A 45 -12.39 -3.96 16.01
CA ALA A 45 -11.16 -4.74 16.24
C ALA A 45 -11.33 -5.94 17.21
N MET A 46 -12.49 -6.09 17.84
CA MET A 46 -12.80 -7.19 18.74
C MET A 46 -13.79 -8.20 18.15
N TYR A 47 -14.17 -8.09 16.87
CA TYR A 47 -15.23 -8.95 16.33
C TYR A 47 -14.87 -10.44 16.33
N LEU A 48 -13.59 -10.80 16.18
CA LEU A 48 -13.18 -12.21 16.26
C LEU A 48 -13.53 -12.81 17.64
N LEU A 49 -13.36 -12.03 18.70
CA LEU A 49 -13.67 -12.45 20.07
C LEU A 49 -15.17 -12.37 20.38
N LEU A 50 -15.83 -11.28 19.97
CA LEU A 50 -17.18 -10.94 20.42
C LEU A 50 -18.30 -11.51 19.54
N VAL A 51 -18.01 -11.79 18.26
CA VAL A 51 -19.02 -12.17 17.26
C VAL A 51 -18.72 -13.55 16.65
N GLN A 52 -17.45 -13.86 16.38
CA GLN A 52 -17.07 -15.03 15.59
C GLN A 52 -16.91 -16.32 16.42
N ALA A 53 -17.96 -16.70 17.15
CA ALA A 53 -17.98 -17.91 17.97
C ALA A 53 -17.97 -19.24 17.18
N GLN A 54 -18.10 -19.20 15.85
CA GLN A 54 -18.27 -20.39 14.98
C GLN A 54 -16.98 -20.81 14.26
N GLY A 55 -15.81 -20.47 14.83
CA GLY A 55 -14.51 -20.97 14.37
C GLY A 55 -13.79 -20.10 13.32
N VAL A 56 -14.29 -18.90 13.04
CA VAL A 56 -13.50 -17.90 12.30
C VAL A 56 -12.46 -17.31 13.26
N VAL A 57 -11.19 -17.53 12.93
CA VAL A 57 -10.01 -17.08 13.70
C VAL A 57 -9.15 -16.16 12.84
N GLU A 58 -8.19 -15.48 13.47
CA GLU A 58 -7.26 -14.55 12.81
C GLU A 58 -6.62 -15.16 11.56
N ALA A 59 -6.05 -16.37 11.66
CA ALA A 59 -5.43 -17.04 10.51
C ALA A 59 -6.39 -17.25 9.32
N SER A 60 -7.67 -17.57 9.58
CA SER A 60 -8.66 -17.72 8.50
C SER A 60 -9.08 -16.39 7.89
N ARG A 61 -9.08 -15.31 8.69
CA ARG A 61 -9.34 -13.94 8.23
C ARG A 61 -8.19 -13.44 7.36
N ASP A 62 -6.96 -13.58 7.83
CA ASP A 62 -5.78 -13.12 7.09
C ASP A 62 -5.64 -13.87 5.76
N HIS A 63 -5.91 -15.18 5.76
CA HIS A 63 -5.95 -15.97 4.53
C HIS A 63 -6.97 -15.43 3.52
N ILE A 64 -8.20 -15.12 3.95
CA ILE A 64 -9.21 -14.60 3.01
C ILE A 64 -8.89 -13.16 2.56
N CYS A 65 -8.28 -12.33 3.42
CA CYS A 65 -7.82 -10.99 3.02
C CYS A 65 -6.69 -11.05 1.99
N CYS A 66 -5.73 -11.97 2.15
CA CYS A 66 -4.71 -12.23 1.14
C CYS A 66 -5.33 -12.69 -0.18
N TRP A 67 -6.29 -13.62 -0.13
CA TRP A 67 -7.02 -14.06 -1.33
C TRP A 67 -7.77 -12.92 -2.03
N ILE A 68 -8.44 -12.01 -1.28
CA ILE A 68 -9.06 -10.80 -1.85
C ILE A 68 -8.00 -9.95 -2.57
N ALA A 69 -6.81 -9.79 -1.98
CA ALA A 69 -5.73 -9.02 -2.59
C ALA A 69 -5.17 -9.68 -3.86
N GLU A 70 -5.09 -11.01 -3.90
CA GLU A 70 -4.71 -11.78 -5.08
C GLU A 70 -5.72 -11.60 -6.22
N VAL A 71 -7.02 -11.72 -5.93
CA VAL A 71 -8.09 -11.47 -6.92
C VAL A 71 -8.02 -10.03 -7.43
N ALA A 72 -7.87 -9.05 -6.55
CA ALA A 72 -7.78 -7.65 -6.95
C ALA A 72 -6.54 -7.38 -7.85
N LEU A 73 -5.43 -8.08 -7.60
CA LEU A 73 -4.22 -7.97 -8.41
C LEU A 73 -4.42 -8.58 -9.81
N GLU A 74 -5.10 -9.73 -9.91
CA GLU A 74 -5.44 -10.40 -11.17
C GLU A 74 -6.32 -9.52 -12.07
N PHE A 75 -7.26 -8.78 -11.46
CA PHE A 75 -8.14 -7.83 -12.16
C PHE A 75 -7.54 -6.42 -12.30
N HIS A 76 -6.29 -6.21 -11.84
CA HIS A 76 -5.60 -4.92 -11.87
C HIS A 76 -6.37 -3.76 -11.19
N PHE A 77 -7.15 -4.08 -10.15
CA PHE A 77 -7.85 -3.05 -9.39
C PHE A 77 -6.90 -2.17 -8.58
N SER A 78 -7.37 -0.96 -8.28
CA SER A 78 -6.62 -0.02 -7.45
C SER A 78 -6.44 -0.55 -6.03
N ARG A 79 -5.35 -0.13 -5.38
CA ARG A 79 -5.09 -0.48 -3.97
C ARG A 79 -6.20 0.01 -3.04
N ILE A 80 -6.84 1.12 -3.39
CA ILE A 80 -8.00 1.66 -2.67
C ILE A 80 -9.15 0.65 -2.73
N THR A 81 -9.48 0.12 -3.90
CA THR A 81 -10.54 -0.89 -4.06
C THR A 81 -10.27 -2.14 -3.23
N THR A 82 -9.04 -2.66 -3.24
CA THR A 82 -8.66 -3.82 -2.40
C THR A 82 -8.84 -3.53 -0.91
N ALA A 83 -8.35 -2.39 -0.44
CA ALA A 83 -8.45 -1.98 0.96
C ALA A 83 -9.92 -1.78 1.39
N VAL A 84 -10.75 -1.21 0.51
CA VAL A 84 -12.18 -1.02 0.74
C VAL A 84 -12.91 -2.37 0.77
N ALA A 85 -12.57 -3.31 -0.11
CA ALA A 85 -13.13 -4.66 -0.05
C ALA A 85 -12.84 -5.35 1.29
N ILE A 86 -11.60 -5.25 1.79
CA ILE A 86 -11.24 -5.78 3.12
C ILE A 86 -12.01 -5.05 4.23
N ASN A 87 -12.20 -3.73 4.13
CA ASN A 87 -13.05 -2.99 5.07
C ASN A 87 -14.50 -3.49 5.09
N TYR A 88 -15.08 -3.80 3.92
CA TYR A 88 -16.43 -4.37 3.84
C TYR A 88 -16.51 -5.75 4.49
N LEU A 89 -15.52 -6.61 4.23
CA LEU A 89 -15.40 -7.92 4.87
C LEU A 89 -15.42 -7.78 6.39
N ASP A 90 -14.53 -6.97 6.96
CA ASP A 90 -14.38 -6.83 8.41
C ASP A 90 -15.63 -6.19 9.06
N ARG A 91 -16.26 -5.21 8.40
CA ARG A 91 -17.50 -4.58 8.90
C ARG A 91 -18.69 -5.53 8.84
N TYR A 92 -18.74 -6.43 7.86
CA TYR A 92 -19.74 -7.49 7.81
C TYR A 92 -19.51 -8.50 8.96
N LEU A 93 -18.27 -8.98 9.13
CA LEU A 93 -17.90 -9.90 10.20
C LEU A 93 -18.02 -9.27 11.61
N SER A 94 -18.01 -7.94 11.70
CA SER A 94 -18.30 -7.20 12.93
C SER A 94 -19.74 -7.32 13.42
N GLN A 95 -20.66 -7.76 12.56
CA GLN A 95 -22.10 -7.81 12.85
C GLN A 95 -22.70 -9.20 12.65
N HIS A 96 -22.07 -10.04 11.83
CA HIS A 96 -22.59 -11.34 11.45
C HIS A 96 -21.57 -12.45 11.72
N ALA A 97 -21.96 -13.42 12.55
CA ALA A 97 -21.20 -14.65 12.71
C ALA A 97 -21.11 -15.41 11.38
N SER A 98 -19.93 -15.92 11.07
CA SER A 98 -19.66 -16.72 9.87
C SER A 98 -18.91 -18.00 10.24
N THR A 99 -18.76 -18.89 9.26
CA THR A 99 -17.92 -20.08 9.38
C THR A 99 -16.74 -19.98 8.41
N PRO A 100 -15.62 -20.66 8.66
CA PRO A 100 -14.47 -20.66 7.75
C PRO A 100 -14.85 -21.01 6.29
N HIS A 101 -15.76 -21.97 6.10
CA HIS A 101 -16.24 -22.39 4.78
C HIS A 101 -17.01 -21.31 4.03
N ARG A 102 -17.62 -20.36 4.74
CA ARG A 102 -18.38 -19.25 4.13
C ARG A 102 -17.54 -18.01 3.88
N LEU A 103 -16.33 -17.91 4.45
CA LEU A 103 -15.48 -16.73 4.28
C LEU A 103 -15.16 -16.44 2.82
N GLN A 104 -15.00 -17.46 1.97
CA GLN A 104 -14.79 -17.24 0.54
C GLN A 104 -15.95 -16.50 -0.12
N LEU A 105 -17.20 -16.87 0.20
CA LEU A 105 -18.38 -16.17 -0.32
C LEU A 105 -18.46 -14.73 0.20
N VAL A 106 -18.15 -14.50 1.49
CA VAL A 106 -18.12 -13.14 2.06
C VAL A 106 -17.03 -12.30 1.38
N GLY A 107 -15.82 -12.83 1.22
CA GLY A 107 -14.71 -12.14 0.57
C GLY A 107 -14.98 -11.86 -0.91
N LEU A 108 -15.54 -12.82 -1.64
CA LEU A 108 -15.92 -12.66 -3.05
C LEU A 108 -16.90 -11.51 -3.23
N VAL A 109 -17.93 -11.46 -2.38
CA VAL A 109 -18.95 -10.41 -2.43
C VAL A 109 -18.38 -9.06 -2.00
N ALA A 110 -17.45 -9.04 -1.06
CA ALA A 110 -16.79 -7.80 -0.66
C ALA A 110 -16.02 -7.16 -1.83
N ILE A 111 -15.23 -7.95 -2.58
CA ILE A 111 -14.50 -7.44 -3.76
C ILE A 111 -15.43 -7.16 -4.94
N LEU A 112 -16.52 -7.93 -5.09
CA LEU A 112 -17.57 -7.66 -6.08
C LEU A 112 -18.21 -6.28 -5.86
N ILE A 113 -18.62 -5.96 -4.63
CA ILE A 113 -19.22 -4.66 -4.28
C ILE A 113 -18.19 -3.55 -4.44
N ALA A 114 -16.95 -3.75 -3.96
CA ALA A 114 -15.90 -2.73 -4.07
C ALA A 114 -15.57 -2.40 -5.52
N SER A 115 -15.40 -3.41 -6.39
CA SER A 115 -15.11 -3.20 -7.81
C SER A 115 -16.25 -2.52 -8.55
N LYS A 116 -17.51 -2.93 -8.32
CA LYS A 116 -18.69 -2.25 -8.89
C LYS A 116 -18.78 -0.77 -8.53
N PHE A 117 -18.27 -0.38 -7.36
CA PHE A 117 -18.42 0.97 -6.84
C PHE A 117 -17.22 1.88 -7.14
N HIS A 118 -16.00 1.34 -7.15
CA HIS A 118 -14.77 2.13 -7.26
C HIS A 118 -14.04 1.98 -8.59
N GLU A 119 -14.30 0.92 -9.35
CA GLU A 119 -13.62 0.66 -10.61
C GLU A 119 -14.53 0.98 -11.80
N LYS A 120 -13.89 1.29 -12.93
CA LYS A 120 -14.62 1.53 -14.19
C LYS A 120 -15.30 0.25 -14.67
N ASP A 121 -14.56 -0.84 -14.61
CA ASP A 121 -14.97 -2.16 -15.07
C ASP A 121 -14.89 -3.11 -13.85
N GLY A 122 -16.04 -3.40 -13.24
CA GLY A 122 -16.14 -4.28 -12.07
C GLY A 122 -16.23 -5.76 -12.46
N ILE A 123 -16.13 -6.65 -11.46
CA ILE A 123 -16.27 -8.10 -11.66
C ILE A 123 -17.72 -8.42 -12.08
N SER A 124 -17.88 -9.11 -13.21
CA SER A 124 -19.17 -9.63 -13.68
C SER A 124 -19.62 -10.87 -12.90
N MET A 125 -20.91 -11.22 -12.99
CA MET A 125 -21.43 -12.41 -12.29
C MET A 125 -20.82 -13.72 -12.83
N ASP A 126 -20.44 -13.76 -14.11
CA ASP A 126 -19.80 -14.93 -14.71
C ASP A 126 -18.36 -15.09 -14.19
N GLU A 127 -17.58 -14.02 -14.19
CA GLU A 127 -16.24 -13.99 -13.60
C GLU A 127 -16.29 -14.32 -12.10
N ALA A 128 -17.27 -13.80 -11.35
CA ALA A 128 -17.41 -14.10 -9.93
C ALA A 128 -17.59 -15.61 -9.65
N LYS A 129 -18.35 -16.31 -10.50
CA LYS A 129 -18.49 -17.78 -10.39
C LYS A 129 -17.18 -18.49 -10.72
N GLU A 130 -16.45 -18.03 -11.72
CA GLU A 130 -15.16 -18.61 -12.12
C GLU A 130 -14.10 -18.45 -11.02
N ILE A 131 -13.97 -17.25 -10.45
CA ILE A 131 -13.10 -16.95 -9.30
C ILE A 131 -13.41 -17.88 -8.13
N ALA A 132 -14.69 -18.17 -7.89
CA ALA A 132 -15.14 -19.07 -6.84
C ALA A 132 -15.18 -20.56 -7.25
N ALA A 133 -14.56 -20.94 -8.36
CA ALA A 133 -14.54 -22.29 -8.90
C ALA A 133 -15.93 -22.96 -8.99
N ASN A 134 -16.98 -22.17 -9.28
CA ASN A 134 -18.38 -22.56 -9.33
C ASN A 134 -18.91 -23.21 -8.04
N VAL A 135 -18.27 -22.96 -6.89
CA VAL A 135 -18.71 -23.46 -5.57
C VAL A 135 -20.02 -22.79 -5.14
N PHE A 136 -20.24 -21.54 -5.54
CA PHE A 136 -21.43 -20.75 -5.18
C PHE A 136 -22.34 -20.51 -6.39
N THR A 137 -23.65 -20.61 -6.16
CA THR A 137 -24.64 -20.27 -7.18
C THR A 137 -24.82 -18.75 -7.31
N VAL A 138 -25.41 -18.28 -8.41
CA VAL A 138 -25.78 -16.87 -8.57
C VAL A 138 -26.70 -16.39 -7.45
N GLU A 139 -27.61 -17.25 -6.97
CA GLU A 139 -28.50 -16.94 -5.85
C GLU A 139 -27.70 -16.75 -4.55
N ASP A 140 -26.70 -17.59 -4.29
CA ASP A 140 -25.83 -17.45 -3.11
C ASP A 140 -25.08 -16.12 -3.11
N ILE A 141 -24.49 -15.76 -4.25
CA ILE A 141 -23.73 -14.51 -4.43
C ILE A 141 -24.67 -13.31 -4.28
N THR A 142 -25.81 -13.31 -4.97
CA THR A 142 -26.77 -12.18 -4.94
C THR A 142 -27.37 -11.99 -3.55
N ARG A 143 -27.71 -13.08 -2.85
CA ARG A 143 -28.21 -13.04 -1.48
C ARG A 143 -27.16 -12.52 -0.50
N MET A 144 -25.92 -12.97 -0.65
CA MET A 144 -24.82 -12.47 0.18
C MET A 144 -24.52 -10.99 -0.11
N GLU A 145 -24.60 -10.55 -1.36
CA GLU A 145 -24.48 -9.14 -1.75
C GLU A 145 -25.54 -8.27 -1.07
N ALA A 146 -26.80 -8.68 -1.13
CA ALA A 146 -27.89 -7.97 -0.44
C ALA A 146 -27.68 -7.91 1.09
N ASN A 147 -27.24 -9.02 1.70
CA ASN A 147 -26.94 -9.07 3.13
C ASN A 147 -25.78 -8.14 3.51
N MET A 148 -24.71 -8.11 2.71
CA MET A 148 -23.56 -7.26 2.96
C MET A 148 -23.93 -5.78 2.82
N LEU A 149 -24.62 -5.38 1.75
CA LEU A 149 -25.07 -3.99 1.57
C LEU A 149 -25.97 -3.52 2.73
N SER A 150 -26.85 -4.40 3.21
CA SER A 150 -27.68 -4.15 4.39
C SER A 150 -26.84 -3.97 5.66
N ALA A 151 -25.89 -4.87 5.93
CA ALA A 151 -24.98 -4.79 7.07
C ALA A 151 -24.10 -3.53 7.05
N LEU A 152 -23.68 -3.10 5.86
CA LEU A 152 -22.92 -1.86 5.66
C LEU A 152 -23.80 -0.60 5.71
N GLN A 153 -25.12 -0.75 5.78
CA GLN A 153 -26.10 0.33 5.69
C GLN A 153 -25.86 1.22 4.45
N TRP A 154 -25.43 0.62 3.35
CA TRP A 154 -25.03 1.33 2.12
C TRP A 154 -23.93 2.39 2.30
N LYS A 155 -23.22 2.41 3.44
CA LYS A 155 -22.07 3.29 3.68
C LYS A 155 -20.83 2.70 2.99
N LEU A 156 -20.80 2.81 1.65
CA LEU A 156 -19.77 2.24 0.79
C LEU A 156 -18.52 3.12 0.66
N HIS A 157 -18.61 4.42 0.94
CA HIS A 157 -17.41 5.26 0.93
C HIS A 157 -16.54 5.06 2.20
N ALA A 158 -15.95 3.88 2.34
CA ALA A 158 -14.99 3.56 3.40
C ALA A 158 -13.72 4.39 3.24
N VAL A 159 -13.17 4.85 4.37
CA VAL A 159 -11.89 5.53 4.41
C VAL A 159 -10.79 4.50 4.66
N VAL A 160 -9.73 4.55 3.86
CA VAL A 160 -8.58 3.63 3.96
C VAL A 160 -7.27 4.43 3.97
N PRO A 161 -6.19 3.91 4.60
CA PRO A 161 -4.89 4.57 4.70
C PRO A 161 -4.34 5.06 3.36
N ALA A 162 -4.55 4.30 2.28
CA ALA A 162 -4.08 4.65 0.94
C ALA A 162 -4.55 6.04 0.48
N MET A 163 -5.75 6.47 0.87
CA MET A 163 -6.29 7.79 0.51
C MET A 163 -5.46 8.92 1.14
N TYR A 164 -5.13 8.81 2.42
CA TYR A 164 -4.25 9.77 3.10
C TYR A 164 -2.84 9.77 2.53
N ILE A 165 -2.29 8.56 2.30
CA ILE A 165 -0.93 8.41 1.76
C ILE A 165 -0.81 9.09 0.40
N ASP A 166 -1.79 8.90 -0.48
CA ASP A 166 -1.77 9.52 -1.81
C ASP A 166 -1.76 11.06 -1.70
N THR A 167 -2.59 11.65 -0.82
CA THR A 167 -2.57 13.11 -0.53
C THR A 167 -1.20 13.56 0.02
N PHE A 168 -0.63 12.84 1.00
CA PHE A 168 0.67 13.19 1.58
C PHE A 168 1.78 13.21 0.52
N LEU A 169 1.83 12.16 -0.30
CA LEU A 169 2.88 11.98 -1.29
C LEU A 169 2.74 12.95 -2.46
N GLN A 170 1.51 13.31 -2.83
CA GLN A 170 1.22 14.34 -3.84
C GLN A 170 1.72 15.71 -3.36
N ASP A 171 1.30 16.15 -2.18
CA ASP A 171 1.65 17.47 -1.64
C ASP A 171 3.17 17.61 -1.38
N LEU A 172 3.83 16.51 -0.99
CA LEU A 172 5.28 16.47 -0.78
C LEU A 172 6.10 16.21 -2.06
N GLN A 173 5.42 15.96 -3.18
CA GLN A 173 6.04 15.57 -4.46
C GLN A 173 6.96 14.32 -4.34
N GLN A 174 6.61 13.40 -3.45
CA GLN A 174 7.37 12.17 -3.17
C GLN A 174 6.76 10.90 -3.79
N THR A 175 5.66 11.04 -4.55
CA THR A 175 4.91 9.92 -5.14
C THR A 175 5.81 8.90 -5.84
N ARG A 176 6.76 9.35 -6.69
CA ARG A 176 7.61 8.42 -7.46
C ARG A 176 8.59 7.62 -6.59
N LEU A 177 9.07 8.20 -5.49
CA LEU A 177 10.11 7.59 -4.68
C LEU A 177 9.52 6.65 -3.62
N VAL A 178 8.46 7.09 -2.95
CA VAL A 178 7.97 6.47 -1.71
C VAL A 178 6.68 5.65 -1.94
N SER A 179 5.90 5.94 -2.99
CA SER A 179 4.62 5.26 -3.24
C SER A 179 4.72 3.73 -3.37
N PRO A 180 5.72 3.15 -4.08
CA PRO A 180 5.83 1.69 -4.19
C PRO A 180 6.00 0.99 -2.85
N ILE A 181 6.89 1.49 -1.99
CA ILE A 181 7.09 0.88 -0.67
C ILE A 181 5.88 1.14 0.26
N CYS A 182 5.23 2.30 0.17
CA CYS A 182 3.99 2.54 0.89
C CYS A 182 2.90 1.55 0.47
N ALA A 183 2.80 1.23 -0.82
CA ALA A 183 1.86 0.24 -1.33
C ALA A 183 2.11 -1.15 -0.73
N ASP A 184 3.36 -1.60 -0.70
CA ASP A 184 3.74 -2.89 -0.14
C ASP A 184 3.41 -2.97 1.36
N ILE A 185 3.74 -1.94 2.13
CA ILE A 185 3.44 -1.88 3.56
C ILE A 185 1.92 -1.78 3.78
N THR A 186 1.20 -1.02 2.97
CA THR A 186 -0.27 -0.88 3.03
C THR A 186 -0.96 -2.22 2.77
N ALA A 187 -0.44 -3.04 1.84
CA ALA A 187 -0.96 -4.37 1.59
C ALA A 187 -0.85 -5.26 2.85
N VAL A 188 0.31 -5.25 3.51
CA VAL A 188 0.52 -5.96 4.80
C VAL A 188 -0.39 -5.41 5.89
N HIS A 189 -0.56 -4.09 5.96
CA HIS A 189 -1.45 -3.46 6.94
C HIS A 189 -2.90 -3.95 6.82
N HIS A 190 -3.46 -4.01 5.60
CA HIS A 190 -4.85 -4.43 5.45
C HIS A 190 -5.06 -5.93 5.66
N THR A 191 -4.10 -6.76 5.27
CA THR A 191 -4.24 -8.22 5.35
C THR A 191 -4.00 -8.80 6.75
N ALA A 192 -3.33 -8.07 7.65
CA ALA A 192 -3.07 -8.54 9.01
C ALA A 192 -4.15 -8.07 10.01
N TYR A 193 -4.80 -9.01 10.72
CA TYR A 193 -5.84 -8.66 11.70
C TYR A 193 -5.33 -7.77 12.84
N SER A 194 -4.09 -7.99 13.30
CA SER A 194 -3.45 -7.16 14.34
C SER A 194 -3.45 -5.66 14.02
N GLN A 195 -3.52 -5.30 12.74
CA GLN A 195 -3.51 -3.92 12.26
C GLN A 195 -4.89 -3.27 12.22
N LEU A 196 -5.97 -4.04 12.36
CA LEU A 196 -7.35 -3.59 12.21
C LEU A 196 -7.75 -2.50 13.21
N GLY A 197 -7.10 -2.46 14.38
CA GLY A 197 -7.40 -1.52 15.46
C GLY A 197 -6.95 -0.08 15.21
N PHE A 198 -6.08 0.15 14.23
CA PHE A 198 -5.59 1.50 13.94
C PHE A 198 -6.53 2.23 12.98
N LEU A 199 -6.81 3.50 13.27
CA LEU A 199 -7.55 4.33 12.33
C LEU A 199 -6.76 4.53 11.03
N PRO A 200 -7.44 4.67 9.88
CA PRO A 200 -6.79 4.95 8.60
C PRO A 200 -5.78 6.09 8.63
N SER A 201 -6.08 7.20 9.32
CA SER A 201 -5.16 8.33 9.49
C SER A 201 -3.87 7.97 10.24
N ILE A 202 -3.98 7.23 11.35
CA ILE A 202 -2.85 6.74 12.14
C ILE A 202 -1.98 5.77 11.32
N ALA A 203 -2.64 4.80 10.67
CA ALA A 203 -1.97 3.83 9.82
C ALA A 203 -1.24 4.51 8.65
N ALA A 204 -1.84 5.52 8.01
CA ALA A 204 -1.22 6.26 6.92
C ALA A 204 0.08 6.96 7.36
N ILE A 205 0.09 7.61 8.52
CA ILE A 205 1.31 8.22 9.09
C ILE A 205 2.36 7.15 9.37
N ALA A 206 1.99 6.08 10.08
CA ALA A 206 2.89 4.99 10.43
C ALA A 206 3.54 4.36 9.19
N ILE A 207 2.73 4.04 8.17
CA ILE A 207 3.16 3.47 6.90
C ILE A 207 4.14 4.41 6.19
N THR A 208 3.80 5.70 6.08
CA THR A 208 4.65 6.68 5.39
C THR A 208 5.97 6.90 6.14
N HIS A 209 5.95 6.93 7.47
CA HIS A 209 7.16 6.99 8.28
C HIS A 209 8.07 5.76 8.08
N LEU A 210 7.48 4.56 8.03
CA LEU A 210 8.25 3.33 7.79
C LEU A 210 8.83 3.31 6.37
N ALA A 211 8.08 3.78 5.39
CA ALA A 211 8.56 3.92 4.02
C ALA A 211 9.77 4.86 3.93
N TYR A 212 9.75 5.99 4.65
CA TYR A 212 10.90 6.89 4.77
C TYR A 212 12.10 6.21 5.45
N ASP A 213 11.88 5.42 6.51
CA ASP A 213 12.93 4.64 7.17
C ASP A 213 13.59 3.64 6.21
N VAL A 214 12.79 2.91 5.43
CA VAL A 214 13.28 1.93 4.44
C VAL A 214 14.15 2.60 3.38
N HIS A 215 13.79 3.80 2.93
CA HIS A 215 14.59 4.57 1.97
C HIS A 215 15.77 5.33 2.59
N GLY A 216 15.85 5.44 3.92
CA GLY A 216 16.84 6.26 4.62
C GLY A 216 16.63 7.76 4.38
N LEU A 217 15.38 8.20 4.20
CA LEU A 217 15.01 9.59 4.00
C LEU A 217 14.80 10.31 5.35
N SER A 218 15.03 11.62 5.36
CA SER A 218 14.65 12.44 6.52
C SER A 218 13.14 12.60 6.57
N LYS A 219 12.54 12.34 7.74
CA LYS A 219 11.09 12.52 7.99
C LYS A 219 10.70 13.97 8.23
N ALA A 220 11.65 14.87 8.47
CA ALA A 220 11.39 16.27 8.81
C ALA A 220 10.42 17.00 7.84
N PRO A 221 10.48 16.80 6.50
CA PRO A 221 9.49 17.40 5.60
C PRO A 221 8.07 16.85 5.80
N LEU A 222 7.95 15.56 6.08
CA LEU A 222 6.67 14.90 6.36
C LEU A 222 6.12 15.34 7.72
N ASP A 223 6.94 15.36 8.76
CA ASP A 223 6.53 15.81 10.10
C ASP A 223 6.05 17.27 10.08
N ALA A 224 6.74 18.14 9.34
CA ALA A 224 6.33 19.53 9.16
C ALA A 224 5.00 19.65 8.40
N TYR A 225 4.79 18.80 7.39
CA TYR A 225 3.53 18.73 6.65
C TYR A 225 2.37 18.24 7.54
N LEU A 226 2.55 17.13 8.25
CA LEU A 226 1.55 16.55 9.15
C LEU A 226 1.15 17.54 10.25
N LYS A 227 2.13 18.26 10.82
CA LYS A 227 1.88 19.33 11.79
C LYS A 227 1.01 20.45 11.22
N ARG A 228 1.22 20.84 9.95
CA ARG A 228 0.37 21.86 9.29
C ARG A 228 -1.04 21.35 9.04
N MET A 229 -1.21 20.05 8.78
CA MET A 229 -2.50 19.40 8.60
C MET A 229 -3.17 18.97 9.92
N ASP A 230 -2.64 19.41 11.07
CA ASP A 230 -3.13 19.06 12.41
C ASP A 230 -3.16 17.53 12.65
N MET A 231 -2.15 16.81 12.12
CA MET A 231 -1.96 15.36 12.26
C MET A 231 -0.83 15.06 13.24
N ASP A 232 -1.15 14.37 14.34
CA ASP A 232 -0.18 14.02 15.38
C ASP A 232 0.64 12.78 14.98
N ALA A 233 1.83 13.05 14.44
CA ALA A 233 2.78 12.03 14.03
C ALA A 233 3.57 11.39 15.18
N GLU A 234 3.50 11.99 16.38
CA GLU A 234 4.24 11.55 17.59
C GLU A 234 3.36 10.78 18.57
N SER A 235 2.08 10.56 18.24
CA SER A 235 1.15 9.82 19.08
C SER A 235 1.59 8.37 19.35
N ASP A 236 1.25 7.87 20.55
CA ASP A 236 1.53 6.49 20.96
C ASP A 236 0.93 5.46 19.98
N ASP A 237 -0.24 5.76 19.40
CA ASP A 237 -0.91 4.91 18.41
C ASP A 237 -0.09 4.77 17.12
N VAL A 238 0.55 5.85 16.65
CA VAL A 238 1.46 5.79 15.48
C VAL A 238 2.67 4.91 15.82
N ALA A 239 3.29 5.13 16.97
CA ALA A 239 4.47 4.36 17.39
C ALA A 239 4.16 2.86 17.52
N GLU A 240 3.00 2.51 18.09
CA GLU A 240 2.54 1.14 18.25
C GLU A 240 2.19 0.49 16.90
N CYS A 241 1.51 1.20 16.00
CA CYS A 241 1.24 0.73 14.64
C CYS A 241 2.55 0.41 13.90
N GLN A 242 3.53 1.31 13.96
CA GLN A 242 4.84 1.08 13.37
C GLN A 242 5.56 -0.13 13.97
N ARG A 243 5.50 -0.29 15.30
CA ARG A 243 6.13 -1.42 15.99
C ARG A 243 5.54 -2.74 15.50
N GLN A 244 4.22 -2.85 15.39
CA GLN A 244 3.56 -4.05 14.90
C GLN A 244 3.87 -4.32 13.42
N LEU A 245 3.81 -3.29 12.55
CA LEU A 245 4.17 -3.45 11.14
C LEU A 245 5.61 -3.93 10.96
N ARG A 246 6.57 -3.43 11.75
CA ARG A 246 7.97 -3.90 11.69
C ARG A 246 8.11 -5.40 12.00
N MET A 247 7.22 -5.98 12.80
CA MET A 247 7.21 -7.41 13.12
C MET A 247 6.62 -8.26 11.98
N LEU A 248 5.72 -7.67 11.18
CA LEU A 248 5.06 -8.34 10.05
C LEU A 248 5.87 -8.21 8.75
N LEU A 249 6.58 -7.09 8.58
CA LEU A 249 7.30 -6.77 7.37
C LEU A 249 8.58 -7.62 7.20
N PRO A 250 8.91 -8.04 5.96
CA PRO A 250 10.10 -8.85 5.71
C PRO A 250 11.40 -8.18 6.18
N ALA A 251 12.28 -8.97 6.81
CA ALA A 251 13.55 -8.47 7.37
C ALA A 251 14.49 -7.83 6.32
N HIS A 252 14.34 -8.15 5.04
CA HIS A 252 15.18 -7.60 3.98
C HIS A 252 14.88 -6.12 3.67
N LEU A 253 13.67 -5.63 3.98
CA LEU A 253 13.31 -4.21 3.79
C LEU A 253 14.17 -3.28 4.64
N TRP A 254 14.65 -3.76 5.79
CA TRP A 254 15.47 -2.98 6.73
C TRP A 254 16.97 -3.01 6.42
N LYS A 255 17.40 -3.82 5.43
CA LYS A 255 18.80 -3.89 5.03
C LYS A 255 19.12 -2.68 4.17
N THR A 256 19.50 -1.57 4.79
CA THR A 256 20.02 -0.40 4.07
C THR A 256 21.17 -0.82 3.16
N LYS A 257 21.04 -0.60 1.84
CA LYS A 257 22.21 -0.63 0.94
C LYS A 257 23.22 0.35 1.53
N LYS A 258 24.38 -0.14 1.99
CA LYS A 258 25.54 0.74 2.17
C LYS A 258 25.71 1.46 0.83
N ARG A 259 25.56 2.79 0.79
CA ARG A 259 26.02 3.57 -0.36
C ARG A 259 27.50 3.25 -0.48
N ASP A 260 27.87 2.49 -1.51
CA ASP A 260 29.27 2.37 -1.91
C ASP A 260 29.77 3.79 -2.13
N ARG A 261 30.56 4.29 -1.18
CA ARG A 261 31.32 5.51 -1.37
C ARG A 261 32.38 5.14 -2.39
N SER A 262 32.18 5.55 -3.63
CA SER A 262 33.23 5.52 -4.64
C SER A 262 34.46 6.23 -4.05
N PRO A 263 35.67 5.64 -4.09
CA PRO A 263 36.85 6.33 -3.62
C PRO A 263 37.04 7.57 -4.51
N SER A 264 37.11 8.75 -3.88
CA SER A 264 37.44 9.99 -4.59
C SER A 264 38.87 9.90 -5.12
N PRO A 265 39.16 10.37 -6.34
CA PRO A 265 40.50 10.34 -6.88
C PRO A 265 41.32 11.43 -6.18
N SER A 266 42.17 11.04 -5.25
CA SER A 266 43.20 11.94 -4.72
C SER A 266 44.20 12.23 -5.84
N GLY A 267 44.36 13.52 -6.11
CA GLY A 267 45.18 14.08 -7.17
C GLY A 267 46.66 13.72 -7.07
N VAL A 268 47.27 13.90 -8.23
CA VAL A 268 48.68 13.79 -8.55
C VAL A 268 49.50 14.76 -7.70
N ASP A 269 50.61 14.30 -7.14
CA ASP A 269 51.81 15.12 -7.01
C ASP A 269 53.06 14.27 -7.32
N GLU A 270 53.82 14.83 -8.25
CA GLU A 270 55.21 14.66 -8.67
C GLU A 270 56.21 14.48 -7.48
N VAL A 271 57.47 14.02 -7.54
CA VAL A 271 58.46 13.61 -8.55
C VAL A 271 59.75 13.21 -7.77
N LEU A 272 60.54 12.26 -8.31
CA LEU A 272 61.98 11.97 -8.14
C LEU A 272 62.63 11.77 -6.75
N HIS A 273 63.22 10.58 -6.54
CA HIS A 273 64.67 10.35 -6.74
C HIS A 273 65.07 8.88 -6.54
N SER A 274 65.76 8.31 -7.53
CA SER A 274 66.62 7.12 -7.37
C SER A 274 68.00 7.54 -6.86
N PRO A 275 68.76 6.64 -6.19
CA PRO A 275 69.74 5.87 -6.97
C PRO A 275 69.86 4.38 -6.57
N GLU A 276 70.49 3.63 -7.50
CA GLU A 276 70.78 2.19 -7.64
C GLU A 276 71.76 1.61 -6.57
N PRO A 277 72.37 0.41 -6.79
CA PRO A 277 71.83 -0.95 -6.72
C PRO A 277 72.64 -1.80 -5.69
N ASP A 278 72.35 -3.10 -5.55
CA ASP A 278 73.36 -4.19 -5.50
C ASP A 278 72.68 -5.54 -5.17
N ASP A 279 72.68 -6.38 -6.21
CA ASP A 279 73.13 -7.78 -6.28
C ASP A 279 72.50 -8.93 -5.44
N ASP A 280 72.20 -9.99 -6.23
CA ASP A 280 72.16 -11.43 -5.94
C ASP A 280 71.03 -11.97 -5.04
N ASP A 281 70.35 -13.11 -5.29
CA ASP A 281 70.68 -14.27 -6.12
C ASP A 281 69.41 -15.10 -6.43
N GLU A 282 69.50 -15.87 -7.52
CA GLU A 282 68.94 -17.20 -7.79
C GLU A 282 67.40 -17.50 -7.90
N SER A 283 67.02 -17.75 -9.16
CA SER A 283 66.40 -19.01 -9.67
C SER A 283 64.86 -19.24 -9.64
N VAL A 284 64.28 -19.03 -10.83
CA VAL A 284 63.51 -19.98 -11.68
C VAL A 284 62.60 -21.07 -11.02
N VAL A 285 61.30 -20.76 -10.99
CA VAL A 285 60.04 -21.46 -11.41
C VAL A 285 60.08 -22.93 -11.99
N PRO A 286 58.93 -23.58 -12.30
CA PRO A 286 57.99 -24.44 -11.53
C PRO A 286 57.95 -25.92 -12.02
N GLU A 287 57.11 -26.79 -11.44
CA GLU A 287 56.08 -27.54 -12.22
C GLU A 287 55.21 -28.51 -11.41
N ALA A 288 54.04 -28.75 -11.99
CA ALA A 288 52.91 -29.58 -11.58
C ALA A 288 53.19 -31.10 -11.47
N LYS A 289 52.34 -31.83 -10.72
CA LYS A 289 51.33 -32.80 -11.26
C LYS A 289 50.69 -33.67 -10.18
N ARG A 290 49.36 -33.49 -10.07
CA ARG A 290 48.27 -34.49 -10.02
C ARG A 290 48.68 -35.99 -10.08
N ALA A 291 48.21 -36.81 -9.13
CA ALA A 291 47.25 -37.93 -9.33
C ALA A 291 47.34 -39.08 -8.31
N LYS A 292 46.15 -39.51 -7.87
CA LYS A 292 45.68 -40.88 -7.53
C LYS A 292 46.30 -41.66 -6.34
N THR A 293 45.41 -41.99 -5.41
CA THR A 293 45.25 -43.32 -4.79
C THR A 293 43.79 -43.38 -4.28
N SER A 294 42.94 -44.20 -4.88
CA SER A 294 42.56 -45.56 -4.44
C SER A 294 41.79 -45.57 -3.11
#